data_AF-A0A958GJJ6-F1
#
_entry.id   AF-A0A958GJJ6-F1
#
_cell.length_a   1.000
_cell.length_b   1.000
_cell.length_c   1.000
_cell.angle_alpha   90.00
_cell.angle_beta   90.00
_cell.angle_gamma   90.00
#
_symmetry.space_group_name_H-M   'P 1'
#
loop_
_entity.id
_entity.type
_entity.pdbx_description
1 polymer ?
#
loop_
_entity_poly.entity_id
_entity_poly.type
_entity_poly.pdbx_seq_one_letter_code
_entity_poly.pdbx_strand_id
1 'polypeptide(L)'
;PFANCSFTEEELDEMYPSAPTPAFFDEKRTEEEIISVLEKFPRLVSEVKNLTPTIALVAVKTDGHSLKHIPKESQTEAICCAAIMSKPSTVSNVKIDMTPKIVDTYLRYRTTPYDYCDQFIKEHIPSQERLLEILEENGLVLKYIKNKTNEICLKAVAENGLALGAVPNDMRTPRICFVAIDNDPKALVTILNRVQTEQQCLLAVQQDPSTIMFVSEKNTTKQVWKTCLEKDPMALNSIRHQTEEICKFAFDLDVNTFKHARVRTPEFCRYAVSQKPSLVAELEGKDDMIRYIAVEADPLVIRLIKNQTEDLIVRALTLNANALAGVTIQEERYCYYAMSYDTNAIRHVRNKTYDMCKIAILGAVIETTLCGETATMWIKSNPLSLRHMIGFQNEYMGLNEVSKRLQQKPGLSCRQEAKQRAISEKNVLETQAQLELRQEEIENLCLEAVSRDQRALEYVVLPTLKLTGVSCRC
;
A
#
# COMPACT_ATOMS: atom_id res chain seq x y z
N PRO A 1 -13.32 11.88 29.85
CA PRO A 1 -14.80 11.81 29.77
C PRO A 1 -15.48 10.77 30.67
N PHE A 2 -14.79 10.14 31.63
CA PHE A 2 -15.46 9.34 32.67
C PHE A 2 -14.87 9.71 34.03
N ALA A 3 -15.39 10.76 34.65
CA ALA A 3 -15.02 11.17 36.01
C ALA A 3 -16.22 11.68 36.83
N ASN A 4 -17.46 11.51 36.36
CA ASN A 4 -18.66 11.98 37.05
C ASN A 4 -19.87 11.02 36.86
N CYS A 5 -19.67 9.73 37.05
CA CYS A 5 -20.78 8.81 37.28
C CYS A 5 -20.62 8.27 38.70
N SER A 6 -21.31 8.90 39.66
CA SER A 6 -21.48 8.35 41.00
C SER A 6 -22.57 7.28 40.92
N PHE A 7 -22.16 6.04 40.70
CA PHE A 7 -23.07 4.92 40.81
C PHE A 7 -23.48 4.75 42.27
N THR A 8 -24.76 4.48 42.54
CA THR A 8 -25.21 4.08 43.89
C THR A 8 -24.60 2.71 44.24
N GLU A 9 -24.55 2.35 45.53
CA GLU A 9 -24.13 0.99 45.93
C GLU A 9 -25.00 -0.08 45.25
N GLU A 10 -26.29 0.20 45.05
CA GLU A 10 -27.22 -0.67 44.32
C GLU A 10 -26.83 -0.81 42.84
N GLU A 11 -26.44 0.28 42.17
CA GLU A 11 -25.97 0.23 40.77
C GLU A 11 -24.62 -0.48 40.65
N LEU A 12 -23.75 -0.35 41.66
CA LEU A 12 -22.47 -1.08 41.73
C LEU A 12 -22.65 -2.57 41.99
N ASP A 13 -23.60 -2.98 42.84
CA ASP A 13 -23.96 -4.38 43.09
C ASP A 13 -24.72 -5.01 41.90
N GLU A 14 -25.50 -4.23 41.14
CA GLU A 14 -26.06 -4.71 39.86
C GLU A 14 -24.98 -4.90 38.80
N MET A 15 -23.98 -4.01 38.75
CA MET A 15 -22.86 -4.10 37.81
C MET A 15 -21.83 -5.16 38.19
N TYR A 16 -21.61 -5.39 39.49
CA TYR A 16 -20.63 -6.33 40.05
C TYR A 16 -21.23 -7.06 41.26
N PRO A 17 -22.16 -8.01 41.04
CA PRO A 17 -22.79 -8.74 42.13
C PRO A 17 -21.73 -9.40 43.00
N SER A 18 -21.87 -9.26 44.31
CA SER A 18 -21.04 -9.95 45.28
C SER A 18 -21.41 -11.44 45.34
N ALA A 19 -20.40 -12.32 45.42
CA ALA A 19 -20.64 -13.75 45.48
C ALA A 19 -21.33 -14.10 46.83
N PRO A 20 -22.43 -14.87 46.81
CA PRO A 20 -23.11 -15.26 48.04
C PRO A 20 -22.23 -16.12 48.93
N THR A 21 -22.38 -15.98 50.25
CA THR A 21 -21.62 -16.78 51.23
C THR A 21 -22.05 -18.25 51.19
N PRO A 22 -21.20 -19.20 51.60
CA PRO A 22 -21.57 -20.63 51.65
C PRO A 22 -22.85 -20.92 52.44
N ALA A 23 -23.15 -20.10 53.46
CA ALA A 23 -24.38 -20.15 54.24
C ALA A 23 -25.65 -19.99 53.39
N PHE A 24 -25.57 -19.34 52.22
CA PHE A 24 -26.68 -19.22 51.28
C PHE A 24 -27.27 -20.58 50.86
N PHE A 25 -26.42 -21.61 50.75
CA PHE A 25 -26.82 -22.96 50.31
C PHE A 25 -27.22 -23.88 51.47
N ASP A 26 -27.19 -23.40 52.71
CA ASP A 26 -27.59 -24.15 53.91
C ASP A 26 -29.10 -24.05 54.21
N GLU A 27 -29.78 -23.03 53.70
CA GLU A 27 -31.21 -22.80 53.88
C GLU A 27 -32.07 -23.60 52.87
N LYS A 28 -33.33 -23.90 53.20
CA LYS A 28 -34.29 -24.52 52.25
C LYS A 28 -34.67 -23.53 51.14
N ARG A 29 -33.80 -23.40 50.14
CA ARG A 29 -33.98 -22.57 48.94
C ARG A 29 -34.69 -23.34 47.84
N THR A 30 -35.39 -22.62 46.97
CA THR A 30 -35.99 -23.21 45.77
C THR A 30 -34.93 -23.48 44.71
N GLU A 31 -35.24 -24.36 43.77
CA GLU A 31 -34.34 -24.67 42.65
C GLU A 31 -34.07 -23.44 41.76
N GLU A 32 -35.07 -22.57 41.60
CA GLU A 32 -34.98 -21.32 40.82
C GLU A 32 -34.01 -20.31 41.46
N GLU A 33 -34.02 -20.18 42.79
CA GLU A 33 -33.09 -19.31 43.53
C GLU A 33 -31.63 -19.78 43.36
N ILE A 34 -31.41 -21.09 43.43
CA ILE A 34 -30.09 -21.70 43.24
C ILE A 34 -29.62 -21.49 41.79
N ILE A 35 -30.50 -21.68 40.81
CA ILE A 35 -30.20 -21.48 39.38
C ILE A 35 -29.79 -20.02 39.11
N SER A 36 -30.56 -19.05 39.60
CA SER A 36 -30.26 -17.61 39.43
C SER A 36 -28.86 -17.24 39.96
N VAL A 37 -28.44 -17.86 41.07
CA VAL A 37 -27.07 -17.68 41.59
C VAL A 37 -26.03 -18.35 40.71
N LEU A 38 -26.26 -19.57 40.23
CA LEU A 38 -25.29 -20.30 39.40
C LEU A 38 -25.13 -19.73 37.99
N GLU A 39 -26.14 -19.02 37.47
CA GLU A 39 -26.02 -18.23 36.24
C GLU A 39 -24.98 -17.11 36.38
N LYS A 40 -24.79 -16.57 37.59
CA LYS A 40 -23.78 -15.54 37.90
C LYS A 40 -22.45 -16.15 38.40
N PHE A 41 -22.52 -17.19 39.22
CA PHE A 41 -21.39 -17.81 39.92
C PHE A 41 -21.39 -19.35 39.78
N PRO A 42 -21.12 -19.89 38.58
CA PRO A 42 -21.27 -21.32 38.30
C PRO A 42 -20.33 -22.22 39.12
N ARG A 43 -19.25 -21.68 39.69
CA ARG A 43 -18.31 -22.43 40.55
C ARG A 43 -18.90 -22.81 41.91
N LEU A 44 -19.92 -22.09 42.37
CA LEU A 44 -20.58 -22.35 43.66
C LEU A 44 -21.44 -23.62 43.64
N VAL A 45 -21.49 -24.34 42.51
CA VAL A 45 -22.10 -25.67 42.43
C VAL A 45 -21.47 -26.66 43.44
N SER A 46 -20.25 -26.40 43.92
CA SER A 46 -19.62 -27.17 45.00
C SER A 46 -20.33 -27.06 46.36
N GLU A 47 -21.03 -25.95 46.60
CA GLU A 47 -21.69 -25.66 47.87
C GLU A 47 -23.14 -26.17 47.90
N VAL A 48 -23.69 -26.64 46.77
CA VAL A 48 -25.07 -27.11 46.65
C VAL A 48 -25.23 -28.51 47.24
N LYS A 49 -25.93 -28.63 48.38
CA LYS A 49 -26.16 -29.93 49.05
C LYS A 49 -27.06 -30.90 48.27
N ASN A 50 -28.13 -30.39 47.66
CA ASN A 50 -29.11 -31.19 46.91
C ASN A 50 -28.96 -30.95 45.41
N LEU A 51 -27.90 -31.50 44.81
CA LEU A 51 -27.60 -31.29 43.40
C LEU A 51 -28.56 -32.08 42.49
N THR A 52 -29.47 -31.38 41.81
CA THR A 52 -30.34 -31.95 40.77
C THR A 52 -29.64 -31.95 39.40
N PRO A 53 -30.04 -32.81 38.46
CA PRO A 53 -29.48 -32.80 37.09
C PRO A 53 -29.65 -31.45 36.37
N THR A 54 -30.75 -30.76 36.64
CA THR A 54 -31.10 -29.42 36.12
C THR A 54 -30.15 -28.35 36.64
N ILE A 55 -29.90 -28.30 37.96
CA ILE A 55 -28.92 -27.39 38.58
C ILE A 55 -27.52 -27.64 38.00
N ALA A 56 -27.11 -28.91 37.96
CA ALA A 56 -25.82 -29.32 37.42
C ALA A 56 -25.66 -28.91 35.94
N LEU A 57 -26.72 -29.05 35.13
CA LEU A 57 -26.73 -28.73 33.71
C LEU A 57 -26.66 -27.22 33.45
N VAL A 58 -27.32 -26.39 34.27
CA VAL A 58 -27.17 -24.92 34.20
C VAL A 58 -25.73 -24.52 34.51
N ALA A 59 -25.17 -25.02 35.63
CA ALA A 59 -23.83 -24.66 36.06
C ALA A 59 -22.77 -24.93 34.97
N VAL A 60 -22.81 -26.12 34.34
CA VAL A 60 -21.84 -26.48 33.30
C VAL A 60 -22.07 -25.80 31.95
N LYS A 61 -23.29 -25.37 31.65
CA LYS A 61 -23.57 -24.56 30.45
C LYS A 61 -22.95 -23.18 30.60
N THR A 62 -23.10 -22.57 31.78
CA THR A 62 -22.54 -21.25 32.11
C THR A 62 -21.01 -21.27 32.16
N ASP A 63 -20.41 -22.23 32.87
CA ASP A 63 -18.96 -22.48 32.84
C ASP A 63 -18.68 -23.98 32.88
N GLY A 64 -18.19 -24.54 31.77
CA GLY A 64 -17.87 -25.96 31.70
C GLY A 64 -16.91 -26.44 32.81
N HIS A 65 -16.05 -25.57 33.37
CA HIS A 65 -15.13 -25.97 34.45
C HIS A 65 -15.85 -26.40 35.74
N SER A 66 -17.11 -26.00 35.91
CA SER A 66 -17.95 -26.45 37.02
C SER A 66 -18.11 -27.96 37.08
N LEU A 67 -17.91 -28.69 35.97
CA LEU A 67 -17.90 -30.15 35.95
C LEU A 67 -16.92 -30.76 36.97
N LYS A 68 -15.80 -30.09 37.27
CA LYS A 68 -14.83 -30.51 38.29
C LYS A 68 -15.47 -30.73 39.66
N HIS A 69 -16.43 -29.87 40.01
CA HIS A 69 -17.10 -29.84 41.30
C HIS A 69 -18.30 -30.79 41.38
N ILE A 70 -18.79 -31.30 40.24
CA ILE A 70 -19.91 -32.24 40.20
C ILE A 70 -19.41 -33.65 40.56
N PRO A 71 -20.02 -34.33 41.55
CA PRO A 71 -19.64 -35.69 41.97
C PRO A 71 -20.01 -36.72 40.89
N LYS A 72 -19.36 -37.89 40.92
CA LYS A 72 -19.49 -38.92 39.86
C LYS A 72 -20.94 -39.39 39.72
N GLU A 73 -21.65 -39.52 40.83
CA GLU A 73 -23.02 -40.02 40.93
C GLU A 73 -24.05 -39.08 40.27
N SER A 74 -23.73 -37.79 40.18
CA SER A 74 -24.58 -36.75 39.57
C SER A 74 -24.18 -36.42 38.13
N GLN A 75 -23.04 -36.93 37.64
CA GLN A 75 -22.66 -36.75 36.25
C GLN A 75 -23.51 -37.65 35.35
N THR A 76 -24.16 -37.05 34.36
CA THR A 76 -24.86 -37.76 33.29
C THR A 76 -24.20 -37.46 31.96
N GLU A 77 -24.46 -38.30 30.94
CA GLU A 77 -23.98 -38.08 29.58
C GLU A 77 -24.33 -36.66 29.08
N ALA A 78 -25.56 -36.19 29.35
CA ALA A 78 -26.03 -34.87 28.95
C ALA A 78 -25.25 -33.72 29.63
N ILE A 79 -24.98 -33.85 30.94
CA ILE A 79 -24.21 -32.87 31.71
C ILE A 79 -22.76 -32.81 31.19
N CYS A 80 -22.13 -33.97 30.97
CA CYS A 80 -20.78 -34.04 30.43
C CYS A 80 -20.69 -33.45 29.02
N CYS A 81 -21.64 -33.76 28.13
CA CYS A 81 -21.68 -33.18 26.79
C CYS A 81 -21.86 -31.65 26.84
N ALA A 82 -22.79 -31.14 27.66
CA ALA A 82 -23.00 -29.70 27.82
C ALA A 82 -21.75 -28.98 28.36
N ALA A 83 -21.06 -29.59 29.33
CA ALA A 83 -19.80 -29.06 29.86
C ALA A 83 -18.70 -28.97 28.79
N ILE A 84 -18.58 -30.01 27.95
CA ILE A 84 -17.59 -30.09 26.87
C ILE A 84 -17.90 -29.08 25.76
N MET A 85 -19.17 -28.93 25.38
CA MET A 85 -19.61 -27.93 24.40
C MET A 85 -19.30 -26.50 24.87
N SER A 86 -19.50 -26.22 26.16
CA SER A 86 -19.14 -24.93 26.77
C SER A 86 -17.62 -24.74 26.83
N LYS A 87 -16.90 -25.76 27.31
CA LYS A 87 -15.45 -25.75 27.40
C LYS A 87 -14.84 -27.15 27.16
N PRO A 88 -14.20 -27.39 26.00
CA PRO A 88 -13.69 -28.71 25.64
C PRO A 88 -12.60 -29.26 26.57
N SER A 89 -11.81 -28.40 27.22
CA SER A 89 -10.76 -28.81 28.16
C SER A 89 -11.30 -29.49 29.42
N THR A 90 -12.60 -29.43 29.68
CA THR A 90 -13.25 -29.99 30.87
C THR A 90 -13.47 -31.50 30.78
N VAL A 91 -13.18 -32.09 29.62
CA VAL A 91 -13.22 -33.54 29.42
C VAL A 91 -12.37 -34.31 30.45
N SER A 92 -11.30 -33.71 30.97
CA SER A 92 -10.47 -34.30 32.04
C SER A 92 -11.20 -34.43 33.38
N ASN A 93 -12.32 -33.72 33.56
CA ASN A 93 -13.17 -33.75 34.74
C ASN A 93 -14.36 -34.71 34.59
N VAL A 94 -14.47 -35.43 33.48
CA VAL A 94 -15.46 -36.51 33.31
C VAL A 94 -15.03 -37.69 34.20
N LYS A 95 -15.91 -38.05 35.14
CA LYS A 95 -15.70 -39.10 36.15
C LYS A 95 -16.49 -40.37 35.85
N ILE A 96 -17.48 -40.28 34.98
CA ILE A 96 -18.25 -41.42 34.44
C ILE A 96 -17.50 -42.07 33.28
N ASP A 97 -17.96 -43.24 32.87
CA ASP A 97 -17.39 -43.93 31.71
C ASP A 97 -17.62 -43.11 30.44
N MET A 98 -16.59 -43.06 29.58
CA MET A 98 -16.64 -42.31 28.33
C MET A 98 -17.57 -42.99 27.34
N THR A 99 -18.81 -42.53 27.25
CA THR A 99 -19.75 -43.02 26.25
C THR A 99 -19.36 -42.53 24.85
N PRO A 100 -19.80 -43.23 23.78
CA PRO A 100 -19.48 -42.79 22.43
C PRO A 100 -19.99 -41.38 22.10
N LYS A 101 -21.11 -40.93 22.70
CA LYS A 101 -21.65 -39.58 22.50
C LYS A 101 -20.78 -38.50 23.13
N ILE A 102 -20.21 -38.77 24.32
CA ILE A 102 -19.26 -37.86 24.97
C ILE A 102 -18.01 -37.72 24.11
N VAL A 103 -17.50 -38.84 23.57
CA VAL A 103 -16.34 -38.84 22.67
C VAL A 103 -16.63 -38.04 21.40
N ASP A 104 -17.76 -38.27 20.72
CA ASP A 104 -18.13 -37.52 19.51
C ASP A 104 -18.25 -36.03 19.78
N THR A 105 -18.93 -35.65 20.87
CA THR A 105 -19.10 -34.26 21.29
C THR A 105 -17.73 -33.63 21.56
N TYR A 106 -16.84 -34.35 22.24
CA TYR A 106 -15.48 -33.88 22.47
C TYR A 106 -14.71 -33.65 21.17
N LEU A 107 -14.78 -34.60 20.22
CA LEU A 107 -14.07 -34.48 18.95
C LEU A 107 -14.59 -33.29 18.12
N ARG A 108 -15.91 -33.07 18.06
CA ARG A 108 -16.52 -31.94 17.33
C ARG A 108 -16.04 -30.59 17.87
N TYR A 109 -16.07 -30.39 19.18
CA TYR A 109 -15.78 -29.09 19.79
C TYR A 109 -14.31 -28.89 20.20
N ARG A 110 -13.41 -29.85 19.94
CA ARG A 110 -12.02 -29.78 20.40
C ARG A 110 -11.27 -28.59 19.79
N THR A 111 -10.75 -27.72 20.67
CA THR A 111 -9.94 -26.54 20.28
C THR A 111 -8.46 -26.66 20.61
N THR A 112 -8.07 -27.60 21.49
CA THR A 112 -6.69 -27.69 22.00
C THR A 112 -6.15 -29.13 22.06
N PRO A 113 -4.84 -29.32 21.83
CA PRO A 113 -4.18 -30.62 21.90
C PRO A 113 -3.77 -30.93 23.34
N TYR A 114 -4.72 -31.24 24.23
CA TYR A 114 -4.39 -31.83 25.53
C TYR A 114 -4.36 -33.36 25.42
N ASP A 115 -3.30 -33.98 25.95
CA ASP A 115 -2.99 -35.42 25.83
C ASP A 115 -3.99 -36.35 26.53
N TYR A 116 -4.83 -35.83 27.44
CA TYR A 116 -5.64 -36.66 28.34
C TYR A 116 -6.67 -37.56 27.62
N CYS A 117 -7.20 -37.10 26.48
CA CYS A 117 -8.17 -37.89 25.70
C CYS A 117 -7.54 -38.83 24.68
N ASP A 118 -6.23 -38.76 24.44
CA ASP A 118 -5.58 -39.57 23.41
C ASP A 118 -5.56 -41.06 23.78
N GLN A 119 -5.68 -41.40 25.06
CA GLN A 119 -5.84 -42.79 25.52
C GLN A 119 -7.27 -43.29 25.31
N PHE A 120 -8.28 -42.48 25.61
CA PHE A 120 -9.69 -42.82 25.39
C PHE A 120 -10.06 -42.90 23.91
N ILE A 121 -9.56 -42.01 23.05
CA ILE A 121 -9.77 -42.07 21.59
C ILE A 121 -9.17 -43.36 20.99
N LYS A 122 -8.10 -43.89 21.60
CA LYS A 122 -7.51 -45.17 21.18
C LYS A 122 -8.36 -46.38 21.56
N GLU A 123 -9.03 -46.33 22.69
CA GLU A 123 -9.88 -47.42 23.19
C GLU A 123 -11.29 -47.37 22.57
N HIS A 124 -11.80 -46.18 22.27
CA HIS A 124 -13.13 -45.95 21.70
C HIS A 124 -13.02 -45.28 20.33
N ILE A 125 -12.50 -46.02 19.35
CA ILE A 125 -12.42 -45.56 17.96
C ILE A 125 -13.86 -45.46 17.41
N PRO A 126 -14.34 -44.28 16.97
CA PRO A 126 -15.64 -44.17 16.32
C PRO A 126 -15.71 -45.08 15.10
N SER A 127 -16.90 -45.60 14.78
CA SER A 127 -17.11 -46.26 13.48
C SER A 127 -16.75 -45.29 12.35
N GLN A 128 -16.38 -45.83 11.17
CA GLN A 128 -16.04 -44.99 10.03
C GLN A 128 -17.14 -43.99 9.68
N GLU A 129 -18.41 -44.41 9.74
CA GLU A 129 -19.58 -43.53 9.50
C GLU A 129 -19.61 -42.34 10.46
N ARG A 130 -19.53 -42.59 11.77
CA ARG A 130 -19.53 -41.52 12.80
C ARG A 130 -18.32 -40.62 12.69
N LEU A 131 -17.16 -41.19 12.32
CA LEU A 131 -15.95 -40.42 12.10
C LEU A 131 -16.10 -39.46 10.91
N LEU A 132 -16.77 -39.89 9.84
CA LEU A 132 -17.05 -39.04 8.68
C LEU A 132 -18.01 -37.89 9.06
N GLU A 133 -19.04 -38.15 9.87
CA GLU A 133 -19.93 -37.10 10.40
C GLU A 133 -19.16 -36.08 11.24
N ILE A 134 -18.26 -36.53 12.12
CA ILE A 134 -17.44 -35.62 12.94
C ILE A 134 -16.53 -34.76 12.06
N LEU A 135 -15.96 -35.32 10.98
CA LEU A 135 -15.10 -34.61 10.05
C LEU A 135 -15.86 -33.63 9.15
N GLU A 136 -17.19 -33.70 9.06
CA GLU A 136 -18.03 -32.67 8.42
C GLU A 136 -18.08 -31.39 9.25
N GLU A 137 -17.93 -31.51 10.57
CA GLU A 137 -17.99 -30.38 11.50
C GLU A 137 -16.60 -29.89 11.92
N ASN A 138 -15.59 -30.77 11.94
CA ASN A 138 -14.24 -30.44 12.38
C ASN A 138 -13.17 -31.36 11.76
N GLY A 139 -12.58 -30.94 10.65
CA GLY A 139 -11.53 -31.62 9.90
C GLY A 139 -10.19 -31.69 10.62
N LEU A 140 -9.92 -30.81 11.60
CA LEU A 140 -8.69 -30.84 12.40
C LEU A 140 -8.60 -32.05 13.32
N VAL A 141 -9.73 -32.73 13.57
CA VAL A 141 -9.78 -34.03 14.26
C VAL A 141 -8.89 -35.08 13.59
N LEU A 142 -8.62 -34.94 12.29
CA LEU A 142 -7.75 -35.83 11.53
C LEU A 142 -6.39 -36.07 12.21
N LYS A 143 -5.84 -35.07 12.92
CA LYS A 143 -4.57 -35.20 13.65
C LYS A 143 -4.54 -36.38 14.63
N TYR A 144 -5.69 -36.74 15.22
CA TYR A 144 -5.79 -37.76 16.27
C TYR A 144 -6.22 -39.14 15.74
N ILE A 145 -6.64 -39.22 14.48
CA ILE A 145 -7.06 -40.47 13.85
C ILE A 145 -5.83 -41.30 13.50
N LYS A 146 -5.69 -42.50 14.07
CA LYS A 146 -4.55 -43.39 13.74
C LYS A 146 -4.67 -44.00 12.36
N ASN A 147 -5.80 -44.66 12.10
CA ASN A 147 -6.03 -45.42 10.88
C ASN A 147 -6.73 -44.51 9.85
N LYS A 148 -5.93 -43.76 9.10
CA LYS A 148 -6.43 -42.85 8.07
C LYS A 148 -6.65 -43.60 6.76
N THR A 149 -7.75 -43.30 6.08
CA THR A 149 -8.01 -43.72 4.70
C THR A 149 -8.07 -42.49 3.80
N ASN A 150 -7.97 -42.69 2.48
CA ASN A 150 -8.07 -41.57 1.54
C ASN A 150 -9.41 -40.83 1.67
N GLU A 151 -10.50 -41.55 1.96
CA GLU A 151 -11.82 -40.97 2.18
C GLU A 151 -11.85 -40.08 3.43
N ILE A 152 -11.33 -40.57 4.55
CA ILE A 152 -11.21 -39.82 5.81
C ILE A 152 -10.35 -38.56 5.59
N CYS A 153 -9.22 -38.68 4.91
CA CYS A 153 -8.36 -37.54 4.60
C CYS A 153 -9.05 -36.53 3.69
N LEU A 154 -9.73 -36.98 2.64
CA LEU A 154 -10.47 -36.12 1.71
C LEU A 154 -11.57 -35.34 2.43
N LYS A 155 -12.32 -36.01 3.30
CA LYS A 155 -13.39 -35.38 4.08
C LYS A 155 -12.85 -34.28 5.00
N ALA A 156 -11.77 -34.58 5.71
CA ALA A 156 -11.13 -33.63 6.61
C ALA A 156 -10.61 -32.38 5.90
N VAL A 157 -9.93 -32.53 4.75
CA VAL A 157 -9.39 -31.38 4.01
C VAL A 157 -10.46 -30.56 3.29
N ALA A 158 -11.58 -31.22 2.92
CA ALA A 158 -12.73 -30.53 2.34
C ALA A 158 -13.44 -29.64 3.37
N GLU A 159 -13.43 -30.02 4.65
CA GLU A 159 -13.93 -29.15 5.73
C GLU A 159 -12.88 -28.07 6.07
N ASN A 160 -11.62 -28.44 6.30
CA ASN A 160 -10.56 -27.50 6.63
C ASN A 160 -9.26 -27.82 5.88
N GLY A 161 -8.88 -26.95 4.94
CA GLY A 161 -7.69 -27.15 4.10
C GLY A 161 -6.39 -27.34 4.89
N LEU A 162 -6.27 -26.75 6.08
CA LEU A 162 -5.10 -26.91 6.96
C LEU A 162 -5.00 -28.31 7.58
N ALA A 163 -6.07 -29.11 7.55
CA ALA A 163 -6.04 -30.52 7.94
C ALA A 163 -5.06 -31.35 7.08
N LEU A 164 -4.63 -30.84 5.91
CA LEU A 164 -3.57 -31.44 5.10
C LEU A 164 -2.28 -31.67 5.90
N GLY A 165 -2.00 -30.82 6.88
CA GLY A 165 -0.87 -30.98 7.82
C GLY A 165 -0.92 -32.28 8.62
N ALA A 166 -2.11 -32.84 8.86
CA ALA A 166 -2.31 -34.12 9.56
C ALA A 166 -2.34 -35.34 8.61
N VAL A 167 -2.38 -35.13 7.29
CA VAL A 167 -2.34 -36.22 6.30
C VAL A 167 -0.91 -36.75 6.16
N PRO A 168 -0.68 -38.07 6.32
CA PRO A 168 0.62 -38.69 6.08
C PRO A 168 1.15 -38.40 4.67
N ASN A 169 2.47 -38.19 4.54
CA ASN A 169 3.07 -37.75 3.27
C ASN A 169 2.82 -38.71 2.10
N ASP A 170 2.78 -40.01 2.37
CA ASP A 170 2.50 -41.08 1.42
C ASP A 170 1.04 -41.10 0.94
N MET A 171 0.11 -40.55 1.73
CA MET A 171 -1.31 -40.43 1.37
C MET A 171 -1.66 -39.11 0.69
N ARG A 172 -0.72 -38.16 0.56
CA ARG A 172 -0.94 -36.85 -0.08
C ARG A 172 -0.99 -36.98 -1.60
N THR A 173 -2.08 -37.56 -2.09
CA THR A 173 -2.38 -37.61 -3.52
C THR A 173 -2.63 -36.21 -4.08
N PRO A 174 -2.45 -35.99 -5.40
CA PRO A 174 -2.78 -34.72 -6.03
C PRO A 174 -4.20 -34.26 -5.70
N ARG A 175 -5.18 -35.17 -5.70
CA ARG A 175 -6.58 -34.88 -5.36
C ARG A 175 -6.74 -34.31 -3.96
N ILE A 176 -6.14 -34.93 -2.95
CA ILE A 176 -6.21 -34.44 -1.55
C ILE A 176 -5.56 -33.07 -1.43
N CYS A 177 -4.39 -32.87 -2.05
CA CYS A 177 -3.73 -31.58 -2.02
C CYS A 177 -4.53 -30.48 -2.73
N PHE A 178 -5.16 -30.77 -3.88
CA PHE A 178 -5.98 -29.80 -4.59
C PHE A 178 -7.21 -29.41 -3.78
N VAL A 179 -7.95 -30.37 -3.21
CA VAL A 179 -9.11 -30.05 -2.36
C VAL A 179 -8.71 -29.20 -1.16
N ALA A 180 -7.56 -29.51 -0.54
CA ALA A 180 -7.06 -28.74 0.58
C ALA A 180 -6.72 -27.28 0.20
N ILE A 181 -6.03 -27.08 -0.92
CA ILE A 181 -5.66 -25.74 -1.40
C ILE A 181 -6.89 -24.97 -1.86
N ASP A 182 -7.83 -25.64 -2.51
CA ASP A 182 -9.06 -25.02 -3.01
C ASP A 182 -9.92 -24.48 -1.85
N ASN A 183 -9.91 -25.17 -0.72
CA ASN A 183 -10.59 -24.76 0.51
C ASN A 183 -9.81 -23.69 1.31
N ASP A 184 -8.49 -23.89 1.50
CA ASP A 184 -7.61 -22.89 2.12
C ASP A 184 -6.28 -22.83 1.35
N PRO A 185 -5.98 -21.73 0.63
CA PRO A 185 -4.77 -21.63 -0.18
C PRO A 185 -3.49 -21.64 0.68
N LYS A 186 -3.58 -21.34 1.99
CA LYS A 186 -2.44 -21.47 2.93
C LYS A 186 -2.07 -22.92 3.20
N ALA A 187 -2.92 -23.89 2.88
CA ALA A 187 -2.59 -25.32 2.96
C ALA A 187 -1.32 -25.67 2.16
N LEU A 188 -0.96 -24.86 1.15
CA LEU A 188 0.29 -24.96 0.39
C LEU A 188 1.53 -25.03 1.29
N VAL A 189 1.54 -24.36 2.46
CA VAL A 189 2.66 -24.40 3.43
C VAL A 189 2.98 -25.80 3.93
N THR A 190 1.99 -26.69 3.95
CA THR A 190 2.14 -28.05 4.47
C THR A 190 2.72 -29.00 3.44
N ILE A 191 2.66 -28.65 2.15
CA ILE A 191 3.17 -29.48 1.04
C ILE A 191 4.68 -29.33 0.95
N LEU A 192 5.41 -30.45 0.98
CA LEU A 192 6.87 -30.43 0.87
C LEU A 192 7.30 -29.88 -0.50
N ASN A 193 8.28 -28.98 -0.51
CA ASN A 193 8.83 -28.35 -1.71
C ASN A 193 9.16 -29.34 -2.85
N ARG A 194 9.60 -30.56 -2.52
CA ARG A 194 9.97 -31.60 -3.50
C ARG A 194 8.81 -32.21 -4.28
N VAL A 195 7.59 -32.18 -3.73
CA VAL A 195 6.37 -32.72 -4.37
C VAL A 195 5.37 -31.65 -4.77
N GLN A 196 5.62 -30.38 -4.40
CA GLN A 196 4.81 -29.25 -4.82
C GLN A 196 4.84 -29.13 -6.35
N THR A 197 3.68 -28.93 -6.95
CA THR A 197 3.52 -28.75 -8.40
C THR A 197 3.18 -27.30 -8.75
N GLU A 198 3.52 -26.87 -9.96
CA GLU A 198 3.19 -25.53 -10.44
C GLU A 198 1.68 -25.27 -10.44
N GLN A 199 0.84 -26.26 -10.79
CA GLN A 199 -0.62 -26.12 -10.77
C GLN A 199 -1.18 -25.86 -9.37
N GLN A 200 -0.62 -26.50 -8.34
CA GLN A 200 -0.98 -26.24 -6.94
C GLN A 200 -0.59 -24.82 -6.52
N CYS A 201 0.60 -24.37 -6.94
CA CYS A 201 1.04 -23.00 -6.69
C CYS A 201 0.13 -21.98 -7.38
N LEU A 202 -0.23 -22.21 -8.65
CA LEU A 202 -1.13 -21.35 -9.41
C LEU A 202 -2.50 -21.23 -8.75
N LEU A 203 -3.10 -22.35 -8.33
CA LEU A 203 -4.38 -22.35 -7.62
C LEU A 203 -4.30 -21.51 -6.33
N ALA A 204 -3.26 -21.71 -5.52
CA ALA A 204 -3.08 -20.97 -4.27
C ALA A 204 -2.91 -19.46 -4.48
N VAL A 205 -2.02 -19.05 -5.40
CA VAL A 205 -1.75 -17.61 -5.62
C VAL A 205 -2.91 -16.90 -6.32
N GLN A 206 -3.74 -17.62 -7.07
CA GLN A 206 -4.94 -17.05 -7.68
C GLN A 206 -6.01 -16.70 -6.65
N GLN A 207 -6.11 -17.49 -5.57
CA GLN A 207 -7.04 -17.23 -4.47
C GLN A 207 -6.48 -16.23 -3.46
N ASP A 208 -5.23 -16.40 -3.03
CA ASP A 208 -4.54 -15.52 -2.08
C ASP A 208 -3.10 -15.27 -2.56
N PRO A 209 -2.81 -14.10 -3.15
CA PRO A 209 -1.48 -13.73 -3.63
C PRO A 209 -0.38 -13.82 -2.56
N SER A 210 -0.71 -13.64 -1.28
CA SER A 210 0.28 -13.72 -0.19
C SER A 210 0.91 -15.12 -0.06
N THR A 211 0.21 -16.16 -0.53
CA THR A 211 0.68 -17.55 -0.50
C THR A 211 1.90 -17.80 -1.39
N ILE A 212 2.27 -16.85 -2.26
CA ILE A 212 3.53 -16.91 -3.02
C ILE A 212 4.76 -17.09 -2.10
N MET A 213 4.67 -16.66 -0.85
CA MET A 213 5.72 -16.86 0.15
C MET A 213 5.96 -18.34 0.50
N PHE A 214 5.01 -19.24 0.19
CA PHE A 214 5.09 -20.70 0.40
C PHE A 214 5.44 -21.46 -0.88
N VAL A 215 5.58 -20.77 -2.02
CA VAL A 215 6.00 -21.38 -3.28
C VAL A 215 7.50 -21.69 -3.21
N SER A 216 7.88 -22.91 -3.58
CA SER A 216 9.28 -23.32 -3.66
C SER A 216 10.01 -22.60 -4.79
N GLU A 217 11.33 -22.44 -4.67
CA GLU A 217 12.15 -21.78 -5.71
C GLU A 217 11.97 -22.43 -7.09
N LYS A 218 11.90 -23.77 -7.14
CA LYS A 218 11.66 -24.53 -8.38
C LYS A 218 10.34 -24.15 -9.05
N ASN A 219 9.30 -23.86 -8.26
CA ASN A 219 7.96 -23.53 -8.77
C ASN A 219 7.69 -22.02 -8.83
N THR A 220 8.67 -21.17 -8.52
CA THR A 220 8.55 -19.72 -8.67
C THR A 220 8.80 -19.34 -10.13
N THR A 221 7.97 -19.89 -11.02
CA THR A 221 8.05 -19.68 -12.47
C THR A 221 7.52 -18.31 -12.84
N LYS A 222 7.84 -17.87 -14.07
CA LYS A 222 7.29 -16.64 -14.65
C LYS A 222 5.78 -16.59 -14.61
N GLN A 223 5.12 -17.71 -14.84
CA GLN A 223 3.67 -17.76 -14.83
C GLN A 223 3.11 -17.55 -13.42
N VAL A 224 3.68 -18.22 -12.40
CA VAL A 224 3.21 -18.13 -11.02
C VAL A 224 3.33 -16.72 -10.46
N TRP A 225 4.49 -16.09 -10.54
CA TRP A 225 4.64 -14.74 -9.99
C TRP A 225 3.88 -13.69 -10.80
N LYS A 226 3.73 -13.89 -12.12
CA LYS A 226 2.96 -12.95 -12.96
C LYS A 226 1.48 -12.98 -12.60
N THR A 227 0.88 -14.18 -12.50
CA THR A 227 -0.51 -14.33 -12.07
C THR A 227 -0.74 -13.80 -10.65
N CYS A 228 0.21 -13.99 -9.74
CA CYS A 228 0.17 -13.43 -8.39
C CYS A 228 0.12 -11.89 -8.42
N LEU A 229 1.05 -11.24 -9.14
CA LEU A 229 1.15 -9.78 -9.19
C LEU A 229 0.00 -9.14 -9.98
N GLU A 230 -0.52 -9.80 -11.01
CA GLU A 230 -1.73 -9.35 -11.71
C GLU A 230 -2.97 -9.33 -10.80
N LYS A 231 -2.99 -10.15 -9.75
CA LYS A 231 -4.07 -10.16 -8.75
C LYS A 231 -3.85 -9.12 -7.66
N ASP A 232 -2.66 -9.07 -7.09
CA ASP A 232 -2.26 -8.04 -6.13
C ASP A 232 -0.78 -7.65 -6.35
N PRO A 233 -0.51 -6.47 -6.93
CA PRO A 233 0.85 -5.98 -7.13
C PRO A 233 1.62 -5.82 -5.81
N MET A 234 0.93 -5.58 -4.70
CA MET A 234 1.55 -5.38 -3.39
C MET A 234 2.12 -6.69 -2.81
N ALA A 235 1.70 -7.85 -3.33
CA ALA A 235 2.27 -9.16 -3.03
C ALA A 235 3.76 -9.27 -3.40
N LEU A 236 4.33 -8.30 -4.13
CA LEU A 236 5.77 -8.15 -4.33
C LEU A 236 6.56 -8.25 -3.00
N ASN A 237 5.99 -7.75 -1.89
CA ASN A 237 6.60 -7.84 -0.56
C ASN A 237 6.80 -9.28 -0.05
N SER A 238 5.98 -10.22 -0.53
CA SER A 238 5.90 -11.62 -0.11
C SER A 238 6.78 -12.52 -0.99
N ILE A 239 7.18 -12.03 -2.17
CA ILE A 239 8.14 -12.70 -3.05
C ILE A 239 9.52 -12.70 -2.37
N ARG A 240 10.06 -13.89 -2.08
CA ARG A 240 11.35 -14.06 -1.40
C ARG A 240 12.52 -13.59 -2.27
N HIS A 241 12.57 -14.08 -3.51
CA HIS A 241 13.63 -13.79 -4.48
C HIS A 241 13.09 -12.90 -5.58
N GLN A 242 13.19 -11.58 -5.38
CA GLN A 242 12.84 -10.62 -6.40
C GLN A 242 13.96 -10.55 -7.46
N THR A 243 13.58 -10.47 -8.73
CA THR A 243 14.48 -10.13 -9.83
C THR A 243 14.13 -8.74 -10.36
N GLU A 244 15.01 -8.16 -11.17
CA GLU A 244 14.72 -6.88 -11.81
C GLU A 244 13.45 -6.94 -12.68
N GLU A 245 13.24 -8.06 -13.38
CA GLU A 245 12.04 -8.30 -14.20
C GLU A 245 10.77 -8.30 -13.35
N ILE A 246 10.78 -8.98 -12.20
CA ILE A 246 9.63 -9.03 -11.27
C ILE A 246 9.33 -7.63 -10.73
N CYS A 247 10.35 -6.88 -10.31
CA CYS A 247 10.18 -5.53 -9.79
C CYS A 247 9.66 -4.56 -10.86
N LYS A 248 10.17 -4.64 -12.10
CA LYS A 248 9.67 -3.85 -13.23
C LYS A 248 8.20 -4.17 -13.50
N PHE A 249 7.84 -5.44 -13.60
CA PHE A 249 6.47 -5.85 -13.85
C PHE A 249 5.50 -5.39 -12.75
N ALA A 250 5.87 -5.55 -11.48
CA ALA A 250 5.05 -5.07 -10.36
C ALA A 250 4.88 -3.54 -10.39
N PHE A 251 5.94 -2.82 -10.74
CA PHE A 251 5.93 -1.36 -10.85
C PHE A 251 5.02 -0.87 -11.97
N ASP A 252 5.02 -1.57 -13.11
CA ASP A 252 4.16 -1.25 -14.25
C ASP A 252 2.67 -1.43 -13.92
N LEU A 253 2.35 -2.35 -13.01
CA LEU A 253 0.99 -2.55 -12.51
C LEU A 253 0.59 -1.50 -11.46
N ASP A 254 1.46 -1.23 -10.47
CA ASP A 254 1.26 -0.19 -9.48
C ASP A 254 2.61 0.40 -9.04
N VAL A 255 2.78 1.70 -9.29
CA VAL A 255 3.99 2.43 -8.95
C VAL A 255 4.27 2.43 -7.43
N ASN A 256 3.26 2.28 -6.58
CA ASN A 256 3.44 2.22 -5.13
C ASN A 256 4.18 0.95 -4.68
N THR A 257 4.28 -0.08 -5.53
CA THR A 257 5.08 -1.29 -5.27
C THR A 257 6.57 -1.01 -5.17
N PHE A 258 7.06 0.15 -5.66
CA PHE A 258 8.45 0.57 -5.56
C PHE A 258 9.01 0.55 -4.13
N LYS A 259 8.15 0.77 -3.12
CA LYS A 259 8.51 0.69 -1.70
C LYS A 259 8.83 -0.74 -1.23
N HIS A 260 8.32 -1.75 -1.93
CA HIS A 260 8.52 -3.17 -1.65
C HIS A 260 9.59 -3.82 -2.54
N ALA A 261 10.13 -3.10 -3.52
CA ALA A 261 11.25 -3.55 -4.32
C ALA A 261 12.54 -3.55 -3.49
N ARG A 262 13.01 -4.76 -3.16
CA ARG A 262 14.31 -5.03 -2.51
C ARG A 262 15.46 -4.96 -3.51
N VAL A 263 15.21 -5.36 -4.75
CA VAL A 263 16.18 -5.21 -5.85
C VAL A 263 16.06 -3.82 -6.45
N ARG A 264 17.07 -2.98 -6.19
CA ARG A 264 17.15 -1.59 -6.65
C ARG A 264 18.43 -1.37 -7.45
N THR A 265 18.51 -2.00 -8.61
CA THR A 265 19.61 -1.80 -9.56
C THR A 265 19.56 -0.38 -10.15
N PRO A 266 20.69 0.19 -10.63
CA PRO A 266 20.67 1.46 -11.33
C PRO A 266 19.69 1.48 -12.51
N GLU A 267 19.63 0.39 -13.28
CA GLU A 267 18.70 0.26 -14.42
C GLU A 267 17.23 0.33 -13.99
N PHE A 268 16.84 -0.40 -12.94
CA PHE A 268 15.47 -0.34 -12.43
C PHE A 268 15.13 1.03 -11.83
N CYS A 269 16.06 1.65 -11.09
CA CYS A 269 15.84 2.98 -10.53
C CYS A 269 15.69 4.05 -11.64
N ARG A 270 16.53 4.00 -12.68
CA ARG A 270 16.40 4.87 -13.86
C ARG A 270 15.07 4.65 -14.58
N TYR A 271 14.67 3.40 -14.76
CA TYR A 271 13.36 3.05 -15.34
C TYR A 271 12.21 3.62 -14.51
N ALA A 272 12.18 3.37 -13.20
CA ALA A 272 11.13 3.84 -12.30
C ALA A 272 11.00 5.37 -12.33
N VAL A 273 12.12 6.10 -12.34
CA VAL A 273 12.14 7.57 -12.43
C VAL A 273 11.67 8.07 -13.79
N SER A 274 11.99 7.37 -14.88
CA SER A 274 11.48 7.73 -16.22
C SER A 274 9.96 7.67 -16.31
N GLN A 275 9.33 6.75 -15.57
CA GLN A 275 7.86 6.59 -15.52
C GLN A 275 7.22 7.50 -14.46
N LYS A 276 7.87 7.68 -13.29
CA LYS A 276 7.42 8.57 -12.22
C LYS A 276 8.58 9.46 -11.74
N PRO A 277 8.74 10.65 -12.33
CA PRO A 277 9.86 11.55 -12.04
C PRO A 277 9.96 11.96 -10.56
N SER A 278 8.84 12.04 -9.84
CA SER A 278 8.82 12.43 -8.43
C SER A 278 9.59 11.48 -7.50
N LEU A 279 9.88 10.25 -7.93
CA LEU A 279 10.73 9.30 -7.20
C LEU A 279 12.20 9.76 -7.08
N VAL A 280 12.62 10.78 -7.85
CA VAL A 280 13.95 11.39 -7.76
C VAL A 280 14.30 11.81 -6.33
N ALA A 281 13.32 12.25 -5.54
CA ALA A 281 13.52 12.67 -4.15
C ALA A 281 13.93 11.52 -3.21
N GLU A 282 13.43 10.30 -3.45
CA GLU A 282 13.76 9.10 -2.67
C GLU A 282 15.12 8.49 -3.11
N LEU A 283 15.49 8.70 -4.37
CA LEU A 283 16.63 8.04 -5.01
C LEU A 283 17.86 8.93 -5.19
N GLU A 284 17.78 10.19 -4.75
CA GLU A 284 18.87 11.14 -4.86
C GLU A 284 20.15 10.61 -4.17
N GLY A 285 21.28 10.63 -4.89
CA GLY A 285 22.59 10.19 -4.40
C GLY A 285 22.94 8.72 -4.66
N LYS A 286 22.03 7.93 -5.23
CA LYS A 286 22.32 6.53 -5.63
C LYS A 286 22.97 6.40 -7.00
N ASP A 287 22.67 7.34 -7.89
CA ASP A 287 23.15 7.38 -9.27
C ASP A 287 22.99 8.81 -9.83
N ASP A 288 24.05 9.36 -10.39
CA ASP A 288 24.04 10.73 -10.92
C ASP A 288 23.10 10.89 -12.12
N MET A 289 22.86 9.82 -12.88
CA MET A 289 22.00 9.86 -14.06
C MET A 289 20.50 9.99 -13.71
N ILE A 290 20.10 9.61 -12.50
CA ILE A 290 18.70 9.66 -12.06
C ILE A 290 18.13 11.08 -12.12
N ARG A 291 18.91 12.08 -11.68
CA ARG A 291 18.49 13.49 -11.73
C ARG A 291 18.22 13.95 -13.15
N TYR A 292 19.12 13.55 -14.05
CA TYR A 292 19.04 13.90 -15.46
C TYR A 292 17.78 13.30 -16.11
N ILE A 293 17.55 12.00 -15.93
CA ILE A 293 16.37 11.29 -16.46
C ILE A 293 15.07 11.88 -15.89
N ALA A 294 15.05 12.22 -14.60
CA ALA A 294 13.88 12.83 -13.98
C ALA A 294 13.51 14.17 -14.65
N VAL A 295 14.50 15.03 -14.90
CA VAL A 295 14.31 16.34 -15.54
C VAL A 295 13.90 16.21 -17.01
N GLU A 296 14.43 15.22 -17.74
CA GLU A 296 14.00 14.93 -19.11
C GLU A 296 12.52 14.52 -19.17
N ALA A 297 12.07 13.72 -18.21
CA ALA A 297 10.69 13.22 -18.16
C ALA A 297 9.71 14.27 -17.63
N ASP A 298 10.07 15.03 -16.58
CA ASP A 298 9.31 16.16 -16.05
C ASP A 298 10.27 17.27 -15.54
N PRO A 299 10.44 18.37 -16.30
CA PRO A 299 11.33 19.46 -15.91
C PRO A 299 10.93 20.14 -14.59
N LEU A 300 9.67 20.09 -14.19
CA LEU A 300 9.18 20.71 -12.95
C LEU A 300 9.66 19.97 -11.70
N VAL A 301 10.17 18.74 -11.86
CA VAL A 301 10.73 17.95 -10.76
C VAL A 301 12.03 18.52 -10.20
N ILE A 302 12.65 19.49 -10.89
CA ILE A 302 13.85 20.20 -10.41
C ILE A 302 13.65 20.74 -8.97
N ARG A 303 12.42 21.12 -8.60
CA ARG A 303 12.04 21.56 -7.24
C ARG A 303 12.25 20.52 -6.15
N LEU A 304 12.29 19.23 -6.51
CA LEU A 304 12.48 18.10 -5.60
C LEU A 304 13.95 17.67 -5.49
N ILE A 305 14.82 18.18 -6.36
CA ILE A 305 16.25 17.85 -6.39
C ILE A 305 16.99 18.80 -5.45
N LYS A 306 17.71 18.26 -4.46
CA LYS A 306 18.43 19.08 -3.47
C LYS A 306 19.65 19.77 -4.09
N ASN A 307 20.45 19.03 -4.87
CA ASN A 307 21.63 19.59 -5.52
C ASN A 307 21.35 19.93 -6.99
N GLN A 308 20.95 21.18 -7.24
CA GLN A 308 20.67 21.69 -8.57
C GLN A 308 21.95 22.22 -9.23
N THR A 309 22.66 21.36 -9.96
CA THR A 309 23.83 21.77 -10.76
C THR A 309 23.43 22.67 -11.92
N GLU A 310 24.33 23.53 -12.39
CA GLU A 310 24.12 24.40 -13.57
C GLU A 310 23.58 23.62 -14.78
N ASP A 311 24.17 22.48 -15.10
CA ASP A 311 23.72 21.60 -16.21
C ASP A 311 22.24 21.19 -16.08
N LEU A 312 21.81 20.77 -14.88
CA LEU A 312 20.44 20.35 -14.61
C LEU A 312 19.45 21.51 -14.66
N ILE A 313 19.83 22.67 -14.09
CA ILE A 313 19.00 23.89 -14.14
C ILE A 313 18.81 24.31 -15.58
N VAL A 314 19.91 24.44 -16.34
CA VAL A 314 19.88 24.82 -17.75
C VAL A 314 19.03 23.84 -18.55
N ARG A 315 19.17 22.53 -18.33
CA ARG A 315 18.35 21.54 -19.04
C ARG A 315 16.87 21.67 -18.70
N ALA A 316 16.52 21.79 -17.41
CA ALA A 316 15.13 21.97 -16.98
C ALA A 316 14.49 23.23 -17.59
N LEU A 317 15.19 24.37 -17.55
CA LEU A 317 14.72 25.63 -18.13
C LEU A 317 14.61 25.58 -19.66
N THR A 318 15.49 24.85 -20.32
CA THR A 318 15.44 24.65 -21.78
C THR A 318 14.21 23.83 -22.19
N LEU A 319 13.86 22.81 -21.40
CA LEU A 319 12.70 21.96 -21.64
C LEU A 319 11.39 22.66 -21.26
N ASN A 320 11.38 23.41 -20.15
CA ASN A 320 10.23 24.17 -19.68
C ASN A 320 10.68 25.37 -18.81
N ALA A 321 10.48 26.58 -19.31
CA ALA A 321 10.87 27.81 -18.60
C ALA A 321 10.16 27.97 -17.24
N ASN A 322 8.97 27.39 -17.05
CA ASN A 322 8.26 27.42 -15.76
C ASN A 322 8.96 26.59 -14.68
N ALA A 323 9.93 25.73 -15.04
CA ALA A 323 10.79 25.05 -14.09
C ALA A 323 11.59 26.04 -13.22
N LEU A 324 11.72 27.31 -13.63
CA LEU A 324 12.31 28.39 -12.82
C LEU A 324 11.67 28.50 -11.43
N ALA A 325 10.36 28.20 -11.31
CA ALA A 325 9.66 28.18 -10.03
C ALA A 325 10.33 27.25 -9.00
N GLY A 326 10.87 26.13 -9.48
CA GLY A 326 11.55 25.11 -8.70
C GLY A 326 13.03 25.35 -8.48
N VAL A 327 13.63 26.34 -9.13
CA VAL A 327 15.06 26.63 -8.99
C VAL A 327 15.33 27.28 -7.63
N THR A 328 16.24 26.71 -6.85
CA THR A 328 16.55 27.16 -5.50
C THR A 328 17.27 28.51 -5.54
N ILE A 329 18.33 28.61 -6.34
CA ILE A 329 19.13 29.83 -6.49
C ILE A 329 18.79 30.47 -7.84
N GLN A 330 17.96 31.52 -7.80
CA GLN A 330 17.58 32.29 -8.99
C GLN A 330 18.54 33.46 -9.22
N GLU A 331 19.75 33.15 -9.71
CA GLU A 331 20.64 34.18 -10.25
C GLU A 331 20.01 34.84 -11.49
N GLU A 332 20.33 36.11 -11.72
CA GLU A 332 19.74 36.88 -12.83
C GLU A 332 19.91 36.16 -14.18
N ARG A 333 21.07 35.55 -14.42
CA ARG A 333 21.34 34.76 -15.62
C ARG A 333 20.36 33.60 -15.85
N TYR A 334 19.90 32.90 -14.79
CA TYR A 334 18.91 31.83 -14.94
C TYR A 334 17.51 32.37 -15.21
N CYS A 335 17.16 33.51 -14.61
CA CYS A 335 15.91 34.22 -14.86
C CYS A 335 15.84 34.70 -16.31
N TYR A 336 16.89 35.38 -16.80
CA TYR A 336 17.01 35.80 -18.19
C TYR A 336 17.03 34.61 -19.15
N TYR A 337 17.74 33.53 -18.80
CA TYR A 337 17.77 32.31 -19.60
C TYR A 337 16.36 31.72 -19.75
N ALA A 338 15.60 31.56 -18.66
CA ALA A 338 14.22 31.08 -18.70
C ALA A 338 13.31 32.00 -19.53
N MET A 339 13.40 33.31 -19.31
CA MET A 339 12.62 34.32 -20.03
C MET A 339 12.94 34.38 -21.53
N SER A 340 14.14 33.95 -21.93
CA SER A 340 14.51 33.85 -23.35
C SER A 340 13.77 32.72 -24.09
N TYR A 341 13.23 31.72 -23.37
CA TYR A 341 12.41 30.65 -23.93
C TYR A 341 10.90 30.92 -23.78
N ASP A 342 10.49 31.53 -22.66
CA ASP A 342 9.11 31.96 -22.40
C ASP A 342 9.11 33.17 -21.47
N THR A 343 8.67 34.31 -21.98
CA THR A 343 8.63 35.58 -21.22
C THR A 343 7.66 35.52 -20.03
N ASN A 344 6.69 34.59 -20.03
CA ASN A 344 5.78 34.39 -18.90
C ASN A 344 6.47 33.78 -17.67
N ALA A 345 7.69 33.23 -17.82
CA ALA A 345 8.49 32.72 -16.71
C ALA A 345 8.80 33.81 -15.65
N ILE A 346 8.68 35.10 -15.99
CA ILE A 346 8.80 36.22 -15.05
C ILE A 346 7.90 36.06 -13.82
N ARG A 347 6.75 35.39 -13.95
CA ARG A 347 5.84 35.11 -12.84
C ARG A 347 6.53 34.35 -11.70
N HIS A 348 7.51 33.52 -12.05
CA HIS A 348 8.26 32.68 -11.12
C HIS A 348 9.57 33.32 -10.62
N VAL A 349 9.95 34.48 -11.14
CA VAL A 349 11.12 35.24 -10.69
C VAL A 349 10.82 35.87 -9.33
N ARG A 350 11.63 35.56 -8.31
CA ARG A 350 11.46 36.10 -6.94
C ARG A 350 11.87 37.56 -6.85
N ASN A 351 13.02 37.91 -7.42
CA ASN A 351 13.57 39.27 -7.43
C ASN A 351 13.51 39.81 -8.85
N LYS A 352 12.39 40.45 -9.21
CA LYS A 352 12.21 41.05 -10.54
C LYS A 352 13.05 42.32 -10.65
N THR A 353 13.77 42.48 -11.74
CA THR A 353 14.44 43.74 -12.10
C THR A 353 13.56 44.54 -13.06
N TYR A 354 13.84 45.84 -13.17
CA TYR A 354 13.16 46.70 -14.15
C TYR A 354 13.32 46.15 -15.58
N ASP A 355 14.53 45.71 -15.93
CA ASP A 355 14.83 45.15 -17.25
C ASP A 355 14.07 43.86 -17.52
N MET A 356 13.95 42.96 -16.53
CA MET A 356 13.11 41.76 -16.64
C MET A 356 11.65 42.13 -16.89
N CYS A 357 11.08 43.09 -16.14
CA CYS A 357 9.71 43.55 -16.37
C CYS A 357 9.53 44.15 -17.77
N LYS A 358 10.50 44.95 -18.24
CA LYS A 358 10.50 45.52 -19.60
C LYS A 358 10.51 44.42 -20.66
N ILE A 359 11.37 43.41 -20.52
CA ILE A 359 11.44 42.25 -21.43
C ILE A 359 10.12 41.47 -21.44
N ALA A 360 9.50 41.24 -20.29
CA ALA A 360 8.23 40.51 -20.22
C ALA A 360 7.07 41.27 -20.86
N ILE A 361 6.99 42.59 -20.67
CA ILE A 361 5.98 43.43 -21.33
C ILE A 361 6.17 43.35 -22.84
N LEU A 362 7.41 43.53 -23.32
CA LEU A 362 7.74 43.44 -24.75
C LEU A 362 7.37 42.08 -25.35
N GLY A 363 7.66 40.99 -24.63
CA GLY A 363 7.22 39.64 -25.00
C GLY A 363 5.71 39.52 -25.12
N ALA A 364 4.95 40.05 -24.15
CA ALA A 364 3.49 40.05 -24.18
C ALA A 364 2.91 40.89 -25.34
N VAL A 365 3.57 41.97 -25.73
CA VAL A 365 3.18 42.75 -26.93
C VAL A 365 3.33 41.90 -28.19
N ILE A 366 4.43 41.18 -28.31
CA ILE A 366 4.69 40.27 -29.42
C ILE A 366 3.63 39.14 -29.43
N GLU A 367 3.27 38.60 -28.25
CA GLU A 367 2.22 37.58 -28.12
C GLU A 367 0.79 38.03 -28.43
N THR A 368 0.50 39.31 -28.27
CA THR A 368 -0.84 39.87 -28.55
C THR A 368 -0.96 40.40 -29.98
N THR A 369 0.15 40.82 -30.60
CA THR A 369 0.21 41.28 -32.00
C THR A 369 0.30 40.14 -33.01
N LEU A 370 0.93 39.02 -32.65
CA LEU A 370 0.89 37.75 -33.39
C LEU A 370 -0.17 36.84 -32.74
N CYS A 371 -1.19 36.37 -33.45
CA CYS A 371 -2.24 35.54 -32.84
C CYS A 371 -1.69 34.26 -32.18
N GLY A 372 -1.73 34.16 -30.85
CA GLY A 372 -1.66 32.93 -30.04
C GLY A 372 -0.63 31.89 -30.50
N GLU A 373 -1.07 30.89 -31.27
CA GLU A 373 -0.20 29.82 -31.80
C GLU A 373 0.96 30.36 -32.64
N THR A 374 0.76 31.44 -33.39
CA THR A 374 1.81 32.07 -34.21
C THR A 374 2.85 32.81 -33.37
N ALA A 375 2.46 33.44 -32.27
CA ALA A 375 3.41 34.10 -31.38
C ALA A 375 4.23 33.10 -30.58
N THR A 376 3.60 32.08 -30.00
CA THR A 376 4.30 31.04 -29.25
C THR A 376 5.25 30.26 -30.17
N MET A 377 4.86 30.02 -31.43
CA MET A 377 5.76 29.47 -32.45
C MET A 377 6.86 30.46 -32.86
N TRP A 378 6.57 31.76 -32.96
CA TRP A 378 7.56 32.79 -33.32
C TRP A 378 8.63 32.93 -32.23
N ILE A 379 8.25 32.97 -30.95
CA ILE A 379 9.15 33.02 -29.79
C ILE A 379 10.02 31.75 -29.74
N LYS A 380 9.42 30.57 -29.92
CA LYS A 380 10.14 29.28 -29.98
C LYS A 380 11.06 29.15 -31.20
N SER A 381 10.73 29.78 -32.32
CA SER A 381 11.49 29.70 -33.58
C SER A 381 12.52 30.82 -33.74
N ASN A 382 12.38 31.91 -32.98
CA ASN A 382 13.31 33.06 -32.97
C ASN A 382 13.81 33.38 -31.55
N PRO A 383 14.36 32.41 -30.80
CA PRO A 383 14.92 32.69 -29.47
C PRO A 383 16.09 33.68 -29.54
N LEU A 384 16.72 33.83 -30.71
CA LEU A 384 17.81 34.77 -30.94
C LEU A 384 17.37 36.23 -30.97
N SER A 385 16.16 36.58 -31.43
CA SER A 385 15.69 37.98 -31.45
C SER A 385 15.36 38.46 -30.03
N LEU A 386 14.69 37.63 -29.24
CA LEU A 386 14.50 37.85 -27.81
C LEU A 386 15.83 37.85 -27.04
N ARG A 387 16.79 36.95 -27.37
CA ARG A 387 18.14 36.99 -26.80
C ARG A 387 18.89 38.28 -27.15
N HIS A 388 18.76 38.81 -28.37
CA HIS A 388 19.36 40.12 -28.70
C HIS A 388 18.69 41.26 -27.91
N MET A 389 17.37 41.22 -27.68
CA MET A 389 16.67 42.18 -26.82
C MET A 389 17.07 42.06 -25.33
N ILE A 390 17.33 40.84 -24.85
CA ILE A 390 17.87 40.56 -23.50
C ILE A 390 19.39 40.84 -23.45
N GLY A 391 20.03 41.01 -24.61
CA GLY A 391 21.46 41.12 -24.81
C GLY A 391 22.03 42.47 -24.44
N PHE A 392 22.07 42.77 -23.14
CA PHE A 392 23.01 43.75 -22.58
C PHE A 392 23.74 43.30 -21.30
N GLN A 393 23.61 42.02 -20.90
CA GLN A 393 24.42 41.47 -19.81
C GLN A 393 25.14 40.18 -20.27
N ASN A 394 26.48 40.25 -20.31
CA ASN A 394 27.39 39.22 -20.84
C ASN A 394 27.36 37.86 -20.09
N GLU A 395 26.60 37.72 -19.00
CA GLU A 395 26.70 36.57 -18.09
C GLU A 395 25.80 35.37 -18.44
N TYR A 396 24.72 35.53 -19.22
CA TYR A 396 23.85 34.39 -19.59
C TYR A 396 24.32 33.64 -20.86
N MET A 397 25.26 34.22 -21.63
CA MET A 397 25.80 33.61 -22.85
C MET A 397 26.52 32.28 -22.59
N GLY A 398 27.18 32.12 -21.44
CA GLY A 398 27.82 30.86 -21.03
C GLY A 398 26.84 29.70 -20.84
N LEU A 399 25.58 29.98 -20.46
CA LEU A 399 24.54 28.95 -20.31
C LEU A 399 24.08 28.35 -21.64
N ASN A 400 24.25 29.10 -22.76
CA ASN A 400 23.97 28.57 -24.10
C ASN A 400 25.01 27.51 -24.50
N GLU A 401 26.26 27.68 -24.09
CA GLU A 401 27.31 26.69 -24.33
C GLU A 401 27.10 25.43 -23.48
N VAL A 402 26.65 25.58 -22.24
CA VAL A 402 26.15 24.47 -21.40
C VAL A 402 25.03 23.72 -22.12
N SER A 403 23.98 24.41 -22.58
CA SER A 403 22.86 23.79 -23.31
C SER A 403 23.31 23.06 -24.58
N LYS A 404 24.20 23.65 -25.39
CA LYS A 404 24.77 23.01 -26.58
C LYS A 404 25.56 21.74 -26.25
N ARG A 405 26.36 21.74 -25.18
CA ARG A 405 27.11 20.55 -24.72
C ARG A 405 26.17 19.43 -24.28
N LEU A 406 25.07 19.76 -23.60
CA LEU A 406 24.07 18.78 -23.17
C LEU A 406 23.33 18.14 -24.35
N GLN A 407 23.06 18.91 -25.42
CA GLN A 407 22.47 18.39 -26.67
C GLN A 407 23.38 17.45 -27.48
N GLN A 408 24.68 17.40 -27.17
CA GLN A 408 25.65 16.54 -27.85
C GLN A 408 25.93 15.23 -27.08
N LYS A 409 25.36 15.03 -25.89
CA LYS A 409 25.55 13.81 -25.11
C LYS A 409 24.85 12.62 -25.77
N PRO A 410 25.57 11.52 -26.11
CA PRO A 410 24.97 10.32 -26.67
C PRO A 410 24.04 9.65 -25.66
N GLY A 411 22.82 9.31 -26.09
CA GLY A 411 21.77 8.70 -25.26
C GLY A 411 20.51 9.56 -25.05
N LEU A 412 20.50 10.79 -25.56
CA LEU A 412 19.44 11.79 -25.30
C LEU A 412 18.67 12.29 -26.54
N SER A 413 19.01 11.77 -27.71
CA SER A 413 18.45 12.24 -28.98
C SER A 413 16.99 11.77 -29.13
N CYS A 414 16.03 12.68 -28.97
CA CYS A 414 14.67 12.47 -29.44
C CYS A 414 14.43 13.27 -30.72
N ARG A 415 13.73 12.67 -31.70
CA ARG A 415 13.45 13.14 -33.07
C ARG A 415 12.94 14.59 -33.20
N GLN A 416 12.50 15.22 -32.12
CA GLN A 416 12.06 16.62 -32.12
C GLN A 416 13.21 17.62 -32.30
N GLU A 417 14.44 17.26 -31.90
CA GLU A 417 15.62 18.12 -31.95
C GLU A 417 16.11 18.41 -33.39
N ALA A 418 15.89 17.48 -34.33
CA ALA A 418 16.27 17.66 -35.73
C ALA A 418 15.34 18.64 -36.47
N LYS A 419 14.05 18.72 -36.08
CA LYS A 419 13.10 19.68 -36.67
C LYS A 419 13.35 21.10 -36.17
N GLN A 420 13.75 21.28 -34.91
CA GLN A 420 14.09 22.61 -34.38
C GLN A 420 15.41 23.15 -34.95
N ARG A 421 16.43 22.31 -35.18
CA ARG A 421 17.71 22.72 -35.81
C ARG A 421 17.55 23.26 -37.23
N ALA A 422 16.73 22.61 -38.06
CA ALA A 422 16.53 23.02 -39.45
C ALA A 422 15.76 24.34 -39.59
N ILE A 423 14.91 24.66 -38.61
CA ILE A 423 14.14 25.91 -38.57
C ILE A 423 15.00 27.06 -38.02
N SER A 424 15.86 26.79 -37.02
CA SER A 424 16.72 27.83 -36.44
C SER A 424 17.84 28.30 -37.37
N GLU A 425 18.49 27.42 -38.13
CA GLU A 425 19.61 27.82 -39.01
C GLU A 425 19.16 28.62 -40.24
N LYS A 426 17.94 28.39 -40.74
CA LYS A 426 17.41 29.09 -41.92
C LYS A 426 16.99 30.54 -41.60
N ASN A 427 16.48 30.78 -40.39
CA ASN A 427 15.98 32.10 -39.98
C ASN A 427 17.09 33.06 -39.51
N VAL A 428 18.26 32.53 -39.10
CA VAL A 428 19.43 33.31 -38.62
C VAL A 428 19.96 34.29 -39.66
N LEU A 429 19.94 33.91 -40.94
CA LEU A 429 20.48 34.74 -42.03
C LEU A 429 19.51 35.82 -42.51
N GLU A 430 18.19 35.64 -42.31
CA GLU A 430 17.18 36.60 -42.73
C GLU A 430 16.89 37.69 -41.67
N THR A 431 17.04 37.39 -40.38
CA THR A 431 16.71 38.35 -39.29
C THR A 431 17.87 39.23 -38.83
N GLN A 432 19.13 38.88 -39.11
CA GLN A 432 20.29 39.72 -38.78
C GLN A 432 20.30 41.07 -39.52
N ALA A 433 19.45 41.25 -40.54
CA ALA A 433 19.44 42.44 -41.38
C ALA A 433 18.37 43.49 -41.03
N GLN A 434 17.46 43.26 -40.06
CA GLN A 434 16.23 44.08 -40.00
C GLN A 434 15.79 44.74 -38.68
N LEU A 435 16.46 44.56 -37.54
CA LEU A 435 15.94 45.13 -36.28
C LEU A 435 17.01 45.80 -35.42
N GLU A 436 17.41 47.01 -35.81
CA GLU A 436 17.91 48.02 -34.86
C GLU A 436 16.75 48.96 -34.52
N LEU A 437 15.86 48.54 -33.61
CA LEU A 437 14.86 49.45 -33.03
C LEU A 437 15.53 50.31 -31.96
N ARG A 438 15.31 51.63 -32.01
CA ARG A 438 15.87 52.56 -31.03
C ARG A 438 15.15 52.41 -29.68
N GLN A 439 15.87 52.65 -28.59
CA GLN A 439 15.40 52.50 -27.21
C GLN A 439 14.07 53.23 -26.92
N GLU A 440 13.85 54.39 -27.54
CA GLU A 440 12.61 55.18 -27.44
C GLU A 440 11.40 54.52 -28.13
N GLU A 441 11.61 53.82 -29.25
CA GLU A 441 10.54 53.13 -29.99
C GLU A 441 10.02 51.92 -29.20
N ILE A 442 10.94 51.23 -28.52
CA ILE A 442 10.65 50.13 -27.60
C ILE A 442 9.86 50.63 -26.38
N GLU A 443 10.23 51.78 -25.82
CA GLU A 443 9.53 52.38 -24.67
C GLU A 443 8.12 52.85 -25.03
N ASN A 444 7.92 53.42 -26.22
CA ASN A 444 6.60 53.80 -26.72
C ASN A 444 5.70 52.58 -26.99
N LEU A 445 6.24 51.49 -27.53
CA LEU A 445 5.51 50.23 -27.72
C LEU A 445 5.11 49.58 -26.39
N CYS A 446 5.97 49.64 -25.36
CA CYS A 446 5.64 49.21 -24.00
C CYS A 446 4.48 50.03 -23.41
N LEU A 447 4.51 51.36 -23.56
CA LEU A 447 3.45 52.25 -23.07
C LEU A 447 2.12 52.00 -23.78
N GLU A 448 2.16 51.81 -25.11
CA GLU A 448 0.99 51.51 -25.92
C GLU A 448 0.38 50.13 -25.55
N ALA A 449 1.20 49.12 -25.31
CA ALA A 449 0.71 47.80 -24.93
C ALA A 449 0.09 47.74 -23.52
N VAL A 450 0.69 48.43 -22.55
CA VAL A 450 0.12 48.56 -21.19
C VAL A 450 -1.25 49.25 -21.22
N SER A 451 -1.48 50.15 -22.19
CA SER A 451 -2.78 50.79 -22.40
C SER A 451 -3.84 49.90 -23.08
N ARG A 452 -3.43 48.81 -23.75
CA ARG A 452 -4.33 47.92 -24.53
C ARG A 452 -4.69 46.62 -23.81
N ASP A 453 -3.79 46.05 -22.99
CA ASP A 453 -4.09 44.87 -22.16
C ASP A 453 -3.71 45.15 -20.70
N GLN A 454 -4.73 45.38 -19.86
CA GLN A 454 -4.58 45.63 -18.43
C GLN A 454 -3.90 44.47 -17.68
N ARG A 455 -3.90 43.24 -18.22
CA ARG A 455 -3.19 42.09 -17.63
C ARG A 455 -1.67 42.25 -17.69
N ALA A 456 -1.14 43.09 -18.58
CA ALA A 456 0.28 43.44 -18.61
C ALA A 456 0.74 44.11 -17.29
N LEU A 457 -0.15 44.78 -16.57
CA LEU A 457 0.13 45.39 -15.26
C LEU A 457 0.26 44.37 -14.13
N GLU A 458 -0.29 43.16 -14.26
CA GLU A 458 -0.17 42.09 -13.26
C GLU A 458 1.29 41.58 -13.14
N TYR A 459 2.09 41.73 -14.20
CA TYR A 459 3.51 41.35 -14.22
C TYR A 459 4.44 42.38 -13.57
N VAL A 460 3.94 43.59 -13.27
CA VAL A 460 4.72 44.79 -12.88
C VAL A 460 4.70 45.04 -11.36
N VAL A 461 4.23 44.10 -10.54
CA VAL A 461 4.21 44.28 -9.07
C VAL A 461 5.63 44.22 -8.50
N LEU A 462 6.30 45.37 -8.52
CA LEU A 462 7.57 45.63 -7.84
C LEU A 462 7.26 46.26 -6.47
N PRO A 463 7.83 45.78 -5.35
CA PRO A 463 7.61 46.37 -4.03
C PRO A 463 8.00 47.85 -3.95
N THR A 464 8.79 48.34 -4.90
CA THR A 464 9.38 49.68 -4.92
C THR A 464 8.84 50.60 -6.01
N LEU A 465 7.99 50.14 -6.94
CA LEU A 465 7.35 51.04 -7.90
C LEU A 465 6.04 51.58 -7.33
N LYS A 466 6.15 52.66 -6.56
CA LYS A 466 5.11 53.69 -6.63
C LYS A 466 5.23 54.32 -8.02
N LEU A 467 4.37 53.92 -8.94
CA LEU A 467 4.12 54.64 -10.18
C LEU A 467 3.55 56.02 -9.83
N THR A 468 4.40 56.95 -9.40
CA THR A 468 4.04 58.36 -9.31
C THR A 468 4.08 58.91 -10.73
N GLY A 469 2.91 59.00 -11.38
CA GLY A 469 2.80 59.80 -12.61
C GLY A 469 1.83 59.34 -13.68
N VAL A 470 1.15 58.20 -13.56
CA VAL A 470 0.10 57.84 -14.54
C VAL A 470 -1.26 58.17 -13.94
N SER A 471 -1.75 59.37 -14.24
CA SER A 471 -3.15 59.70 -13.99
C SER A 471 -4.03 58.80 -14.85
N CYS A 472 -4.80 57.92 -14.22
CA CYS A 472 -5.92 57.24 -14.87
C CYS A 472 -6.81 58.29 -15.55
N ARG A 473 -6.95 58.22 -16.87
CA ARG A 473 -8.15 58.69 -17.56
C ARG A 473 -8.75 57.50 -18.30
N CYS A 474 -10.01 57.29 -17.92
CA CYS A 474 -10.97 56.22 -18.21
C CYS A 474 -10.73 55.33 -19.43
#